data_AF-A0A537WHA8-F1
#
_entry.id   AF-A0A537WHA8-F1
#
_cell.length_a   1.000
_cell.length_b   1.000
_cell.length_c   1.000
_cell.angle_alpha   90.00
_cell.angle_beta   90.00
_cell.angle_gamma   90.00
#
_symmetry.space_group_name_H-M   'P 1'
#
loop_
_entity.id
_entity.type
_entity.pdbx_description
1 polymer ?
#
loop_
_entity_poly.entity_id
_entity_poly.type
_entity_poly.pdbx_seq_one_letter_code
_entity_poly.pdbx_strand_id
1 'polypeptide(L)'
;MHAIADRNFHLAPEKPRDIDIGFAGDIYWPFLGDRERTDIIDWFERHGAARGLRCDIRKSRLPRQEWNLFLNSCKALVGAESGTYYLNERGGVLDRARRYNLNENRAATFDEVYGRFYHGLPRGISGKCISSRHFEPIGTKTCQLLLEGNYNGILKADEHYIAIRKDLTNIDDAIERFRDAGHRTRIAERAYDFVMAEHTYRHRVEKLLRTVTATVRA
;
A
#
# COMPACT_ATOMS: atom_id res chain seq x y z
N MET A 1 -6.26 -8.22 -11.63
CA MET A 1 -6.18 -6.79 -11.25
C MET A 1 -7.43 -6.09 -11.81
N HIS A 2 -8.52 -6.01 -11.04
CA HIS A 2 -9.81 -5.38 -11.43
C HIS A 2 -9.83 -3.85 -11.17
N ALA A 3 -8.65 -3.24 -11.11
CA ALA A 3 -8.41 -2.21 -10.10
C ALA A 3 -9.11 -0.87 -10.35
N ILE A 4 -9.47 -0.57 -11.60
CA ILE A 4 -10.44 0.47 -11.93
C ILE A 4 -11.31 -0.05 -13.08
N ALA A 5 -12.24 -0.96 -12.76
CA ALA A 5 -13.42 -1.12 -13.58
C ALA A 5 -14.39 -0.01 -13.15
N ASP A 6 -14.71 0.87 -14.09
CA ASP A 6 -15.42 2.17 -14.04
C ASP A 6 -16.66 2.29 -13.13
N ARG A 7 -17.10 1.20 -12.49
CA ARG A 7 -18.31 1.14 -11.67
C ARG A 7 -18.06 0.90 -10.18
N ASN A 8 -16.92 0.33 -9.78
CA ASN A 8 -16.79 -0.23 -8.42
C ASN A 8 -16.11 0.67 -7.39
N PHE A 9 -15.18 1.54 -7.81
CA PHE A 9 -14.45 2.44 -6.92
C PHE A 9 -14.39 3.81 -7.59
N HIS A 10 -15.33 4.67 -7.22
CA HIS A 10 -15.49 6.02 -7.73
C HIS A 10 -15.71 6.99 -6.57
N LEU A 11 -15.35 8.25 -6.79
CA LEU A 11 -15.59 9.32 -5.83
C LEU A 11 -17.10 9.51 -5.64
N ALA A 12 -17.55 9.58 -4.38
CA ALA A 12 -18.88 10.03 -3.99
C ALA A 12 -18.79 11.49 -3.49
N PRO A 13 -18.98 12.51 -4.36
CA PRO A 13 -18.66 13.90 -4.03
C PRO A 13 -19.53 14.53 -2.94
N GLU A 14 -20.74 13.99 -2.74
CA GLU A 14 -21.70 14.52 -1.76
C GLU A 14 -21.43 14.06 -0.32
N LYS A 15 -20.49 13.12 -0.10
CA LYS A 15 -20.19 12.60 1.23
C LYS A 15 -18.97 13.31 1.84
N PRO A 16 -19.08 13.89 3.05
CA PRO A 16 -17.93 14.43 3.73
C PRO A 16 -16.94 13.31 4.11
N ARG A 17 -15.64 13.64 4.06
CA ARG A 17 -14.55 12.75 4.47
C ARG A 17 -14.14 13.09 5.90
N ASP A 18 -14.74 12.40 6.86
CA ASP A 18 -14.57 12.67 8.30
C ASP A 18 -13.38 11.93 8.92
N ILE A 19 -12.80 10.96 8.23
CA ILE A 19 -11.59 10.26 8.68
C ILE A 19 -10.39 10.94 8.02
N ASP A 20 -9.42 11.42 8.79
CA ASP A 20 -8.22 12.03 8.22
C ASP A 20 -7.33 10.95 7.58
N ILE A 21 -6.96 9.93 8.36
CA ILE A 21 -6.08 8.84 7.93
C ILE A 21 -6.75 7.50 8.20
N GLY A 22 -6.98 6.72 7.14
CA GLY A 22 -7.55 5.38 7.23
C GLY A 22 -6.55 4.27 6.96
N PHE A 23 -6.83 3.09 7.50
CA PHE A 23 -6.29 1.81 7.06
C PHE A 23 -7.32 0.70 7.31
N ALA A 24 -7.45 -0.25 6.37
CA ALA A 24 -8.25 -1.45 6.62
C ALA A 24 -7.63 -2.68 5.96
N GLY A 25 -7.02 -3.59 6.72
CA GLY A 25 -6.48 -4.82 6.15
C GLY A 25 -5.71 -5.67 7.14
N ASP A 26 -5.29 -6.84 6.68
CA ASP A 26 -4.52 -7.76 7.49
C ASP A 26 -3.12 -7.18 7.77
N ILE A 27 -2.70 -7.26 9.03
CA ILE A 27 -1.31 -7.04 9.42
C ILE A 27 -0.46 -8.24 8.99
N TYR A 28 0.79 -8.00 8.64
CA TYR A 28 1.67 -9.08 8.23
C TYR A 28 1.99 -10.03 9.37
N TRP A 29 1.94 -11.31 9.05
CA TRP A 29 2.48 -12.34 9.91
C TRP A 29 3.99 -12.18 10.03
N PRO A 30 4.58 -12.43 11.21
CA PRO A 30 6.02 -12.42 11.45
C PRO A 30 6.84 -13.15 10.39
N PHE A 31 6.33 -14.27 9.87
CA PHE A 31 7.02 -15.06 8.86
C PHE A 31 7.32 -14.31 7.57
N LEU A 32 6.70 -13.16 7.27
CA LEU A 32 7.01 -12.43 6.04
C LEU A 32 8.40 -11.78 6.08
N GLY A 33 8.97 -11.58 7.28
CA GLY A 33 10.26 -10.92 7.47
C GLY A 33 10.24 -9.41 7.16
N ASP A 34 9.06 -8.82 6.98
CA ASP A 34 8.86 -7.40 6.70
C ASP A 34 7.92 -6.76 7.73
N ARG A 35 8.33 -5.63 8.29
CA ARG A 35 7.52 -4.86 9.25
C ARG A 35 7.26 -3.41 8.81
N GLU A 36 7.90 -2.93 7.74
CA GLU A 36 7.83 -1.53 7.31
C GLU A 36 6.37 -1.02 7.21
N ARG A 37 5.49 -1.76 6.54
CA ARG A 37 4.06 -1.40 6.42
C ARG A 37 3.34 -1.39 7.77
N THR A 38 3.62 -2.38 8.62
CA THR A 38 3.00 -2.49 9.95
C THR A 38 3.45 -1.33 10.83
N ASP A 39 4.75 -0.97 10.78
CA ASP A 39 5.34 0.08 11.61
C ASP A 39 4.70 1.44 11.33
N ILE A 40 4.49 1.81 10.05
CA ILE A 40 3.80 3.07 9.72
C ILE A 40 2.32 3.06 10.15
N ILE A 41 1.61 1.94 10.00
CA ILE A 41 0.20 1.81 10.43
C ILE A 41 0.09 1.99 11.94
N ASP A 42 0.90 1.25 12.70
CA ASP A 42 0.95 1.32 14.15
C ASP A 42 1.39 2.71 14.64
N TRP A 43 2.28 3.37 13.89
CA TRP A 43 2.67 4.73 14.21
C TRP A 43 1.49 5.69 14.15
N PHE A 44 0.68 5.65 13.08
CA PHE A 44 -0.51 6.52 12.98
C PHE A 44 -1.58 6.15 14.01
N GLU A 45 -1.76 4.86 14.29
CA GLU A 45 -2.67 4.38 15.33
C GLU A 45 -2.30 4.96 16.72
N ARG A 46 -1.02 4.97 17.07
CA ARG A 46 -0.54 5.45 18.39
C ARG A 46 -0.42 6.97 18.48
N HIS A 47 -0.02 7.64 17.39
CA HIS A 47 0.42 9.02 17.45
C HIS A 47 -0.46 10.01 16.68
N GLY A 48 -1.43 9.53 15.90
CA GLY A 48 -2.30 10.38 15.07
C GLY A 48 -3.16 11.32 15.89
N ALA A 49 -3.79 10.83 16.97
CA ALA A 49 -4.67 11.63 17.82
C ALA A 49 -3.91 12.79 18.51
N ALA A 50 -2.68 12.55 18.96
CA ALA A 50 -1.82 13.58 19.55
C ALA A 50 -1.45 14.70 18.54
N ARG A 51 -1.60 14.44 17.24
CA ARG A 51 -1.40 15.40 16.14
C ARG A 51 -2.71 15.96 15.60
N GLY A 52 -3.81 15.78 16.33
CA GLY A 52 -5.14 16.25 15.93
C GLY A 52 -5.71 15.54 14.71
N LEU A 53 -5.22 14.34 14.36
CA LEU A 53 -5.75 13.54 13.27
C LEU A 53 -6.81 12.58 13.80
N ARG A 54 -7.96 12.53 13.12
CA ARG A 54 -8.96 11.47 13.30
C ARG A 54 -8.56 10.25 12.47
N CYS A 55 -7.91 9.28 13.11
CA CYS A 55 -7.50 8.03 12.49
C CYS A 55 -8.56 6.93 12.65
N ASP A 56 -8.76 6.10 11.62
CA ASP A 56 -9.54 4.86 11.69
C ASP A 56 -8.70 3.71 11.11
N ILE A 57 -8.11 2.93 12.00
CA ILE A 57 -7.19 1.83 11.67
C ILE A 57 -7.86 0.51 11.99
N ARG A 58 -8.21 -0.26 10.95
CA ARG A 58 -8.88 -1.55 11.05
C ARG A 58 -7.93 -2.65 10.63
N LYS A 59 -7.50 -3.50 11.56
CA LYS A 59 -6.57 -4.62 11.30
C LYS A 59 -7.29 -5.85 10.75
N SER A 60 -8.25 -5.62 9.84
CA SER A 60 -9.09 -6.64 9.22
C SER A 60 -9.51 -6.21 7.80
N ARG A 61 -9.83 -7.18 6.95
CA ARG A 61 -10.36 -6.92 5.61
C ARG A 61 -11.82 -6.51 5.68
N LEU A 62 -12.20 -5.53 4.87
CA LEU A 62 -13.59 -5.15 4.67
C LEU A 62 -14.16 -5.82 3.41
N PRO A 63 -15.45 -6.22 3.42
CA PRO A 63 -16.19 -6.55 2.21
C PRO A 63 -16.12 -5.41 1.19
N ARG A 64 -16.25 -5.72 -0.10
CA ARG A 64 -16.03 -4.75 -1.20
C ARG A 64 -16.85 -3.46 -1.05
N GLN A 65 -18.14 -3.57 -0.72
CA GLN A 65 -19.03 -2.41 -0.59
C GLN A 65 -18.61 -1.53 0.60
N GLU A 66 -18.35 -2.14 1.75
CA GLU A 66 -17.84 -1.44 2.94
C GLU A 66 -16.47 -0.82 2.71
N TRP A 67 -15.60 -1.49 1.95
CA TRP A 67 -14.31 -0.94 1.56
C TRP A 67 -14.45 0.33 0.71
N ASN A 68 -15.36 0.33 -0.28
CA ASN A 68 -15.65 1.55 -1.04
C ASN A 68 -16.17 2.68 -0.14
N LEU A 69 -17.13 2.39 0.74
CA LEU A 69 -17.67 3.37 1.69
C LEU A 69 -16.57 3.93 2.60
N PHE A 70 -15.70 3.06 3.11
CA PHE A 70 -14.57 3.44 3.95
C PHE A 70 -13.59 4.36 3.20
N LEU A 71 -13.21 4.01 1.97
CA LEU A 71 -12.37 4.86 1.12
C LEU A 71 -12.97 6.25 0.94
N ASN A 72 -14.26 6.32 0.59
CA ASN A 72 -14.97 7.59 0.41
C ASN A 72 -15.19 8.38 1.72
N SER A 73 -14.90 7.78 2.89
CA SER A 73 -14.95 8.46 4.19
C SER A 73 -13.57 8.98 4.64
N CYS A 74 -12.47 8.54 4.01
CA CYS A 74 -11.11 8.88 4.38
C CYS A 74 -10.56 10.04 3.55
N LYS A 75 -9.84 11.01 4.12
CA LYS A 75 -9.10 12.02 3.36
C LYS A 75 -7.84 11.42 2.74
N ALA A 76 -7.16 10.54 3.46
CA ALA A 76 -6.10 9.71 2.93
C ALA A 76 -6.05 8.31 3.54
N LEU A 77 -5.36 7.39 2.86
CA LEU A 77 -4.93 6.12 3.44
C LEU A 77 -3.44 6.12 3.74
N VAL A 78 -3.07 5.47 4.85
CA VAL A 78 -1.69 5.10 5.13
C VAL A 78 -1.36 3.72 4.55
N GLY A 79 -0.13 3.54 4.05
CA GLY A 79 0.33 2.24 3.57
C GLY A 79 1.77 2.18 3.10
N ALA A 80 2.12 1.07 2.47
CA ALA A 80 3.41 0.82 1.84
C ALA A 80 3.26 -0.27 0.77
N GLU A 81 4.31 -0.49 -0.03
CA GLU A 81 4.39 -1.64 -0.91
C GLU A 81 4.12 -2.95 -0.16
N SER A 82 3.49 -3.90 -0.85
CA SER A 82 3.18 -5.21 -0.27
C SER A 82 4.25 -6.24 -0.61
N GLY A 83 4.43 -7.27 0.22
CA GLY A 83 5.36 -8.38 -0.04
C GLY A 83 6.59 -8.38 0.87
N THR A 84 7.62 -9.11 0.46
CA THR A 84 8.84 -9.38 1.27
C THR A 84 10.11 -8.96 0.52
N TYR A 85 11.16 -8.61 1.25
CA TYR A 85 12.51 -8.38 0.69
C TYR A 85 13.31 -9.67 0.44
N TYR A 86 12.76 -10.83 0.80
CA TYR A 86 13.49 -12.10 0.85
C TYR A 86 13.00 -13.10 -0.19
N LEU A 87 12.67 -12.65 -1.41
CA LEU A 87 12.45 -13.60 -2.49
C LEU A 87 13.77 -14.28 -2.85
N ASN A 88 13.75 -15.61 -2.91
CA ASN A 88 14.85 -16.45 -3.34
C ASN A 88 14.32 -17.57 -4.26
N GLU A 89 15.22 -18.18 -5.02
CA GLU A 89 14.89 -19.09 -6.14
C GLU A 89 13.91 -20.22 -5.80
N ARG A 90 13.87 -20.66 -4.53
CA ARG A 90 13.03 -21.79 -4.09
C ARG A 90 12.08 -21.47 -2.94
N GLY A 91 11.96 -20.21 -2.51
CA GLY A 91 11.10 -19.81 -1.38
C GLY A 91 11.49 -20.35 -0.01
N GLY A 92 12.56 -21.15 0.11
CA GLY A 92 12.79 -22.00 1.28
C GLY A 92 13.01 -21.26 2.61
N VAL A 93 13.43 -19.99 2.60
CA VAL A 93 13.51 -19.19 3.84
C VAL A 93 12.11 -18.86 4.34
N LEU A 94 11.25 -18.36 3.44
CA LEU A 94 9.87 -18.03 3.74
C LEU A 94 9.08 -19.26 4.17
N ASP A 95 9.29 -20.42 3.53
CA ASP A 95 8.62 -21.67 3.89
C ASP A 95 9.00 -22.15 5.29
N ARG A 96 10.29 -22.07 5.65
CA ARG A 96 10.76 -22.43 6.99
C ARG A 96 10.22 -21.47 8.05
N ALA A 97 10.28 -20.16 7.79
CA ALA A 97 9.74 -19.14 8.68
C ALA A 97 8.23 -19.32 8.87
N ARG A 98 7.49 -19.62 7.79
CA ARG A 98 6.05 -19.87 7.80
C ARG A 98 5.69 -21.14 8.57
N ARG A 99 6.39 -22.24 8.33
CA ARG A 99 6.20 -23.50 9.07
C ARG A 99 6.41 -23.27 10.57
N TYR A 100 7.49 -22.59 10.93
CA TYR A 100 7.76 -22.23 12.31
C TYR A 100 6.63 -21.38 12.89
N ASN A 101 6.33 -20.24 12.27
CA ASN A 101 5.38 -19.27 12.80
C ASN A 101 3.92 -19.71 12.76
N LEU A 102 3.52 -20.66 11.90
CA LEU A 102 2.11 -21.08 11.84
C LEU A 102 1.85 -22.44 12.48
N ASN A 103 2.84 -23.35 12.48
CA ASN A 103 2.64 -24.73 12.90
C ASN A 103 3.36 -25.05 14.22
N GLU A 104 4.54 -24.46 14.47
CA GLU A 104 5.35 -24.79 15.64
C GLU A 104 5.16 -23.76 16.77
N ASN A 105 5.18 -22.46 16.46
CA ASN A 105 4.99 -21.38 17.42
C ASN A 105 4.19 -20.22 16.80
N ARG A 106 2.86 -20.28 16.96
CA ARG A 106 1.93 -19.25 16.47
C ARG A 106 2.02 -17.91 17.22
N ALA A 107 2.55 -17.93 18.44
CA ALA A 107 2.75 -16.74 19.26
C ALA A 107 4.12 -16.07 19.04
N ALA A 108 4.98 -16.65 18.18
CA ALA A 108 6.31 -16.11 17.92
C ALA A 108 6.24 -14.64 17.47
N THR A 109 7.09 -13.81 18.06
CA THR A 109 7.16 -12.38 17.74
C THR A 109 7.85 -12.14 16.40
N PHE A 110 7.70 -10.94 15.85
CA PHE A 110 8.48 -10.53 14.67
C PHE A 110 9.98 -10.65 14.93
N ASP A 111 10.48 -10.13 16.06
CA ASP A 111 11.92 -10.10 16.34
C ASP A 111 12.50 -11.52 16.50
N GLU A 112 11.73 -12.44 17.08
CA GLU A 112 12.10 -13.86 17.18
C GLU A 112 12.20 -14.53 15.79
N VAL A 113 11.17 -14.37 14.96
CA VAL A 113 11.15 -14.94 13.61
C VAL A 113 12.22 -14.29 12.72
N TYR A 114 12.39 -12.97 12.83
CA TYR A 114 13.42 -12.23 12.12
C TYR A 114 14.81 -12.68 12.53
N GLY A 115 15.10 -12.73 13.83
CA GLY A 115 16.36 -13.23 14.39
C GLY A 115 16.69 -14.65 13.92
N ARG A 116 15.70 -15.53 13.88
CA ARG A 116 15.88 -16.94 13.54
C ARG A 116 16.07 -17.21 12.05
N PHE A 117 15.36 -16.49 11.18
CA PHE A 117 15.30 -16.83 9.75
C PHE A 117 15.88 -15.79 8.81
N TYR A 118 15.98 -14.53 9.23
CA TYR A 118 16.28 -13.39 8.35
C TYR A 118 17.52 -12.62 8.77
N HIS A 119 17.85 -12.59 10.06
CA HIS A 119 19.00 -11.87 10.58
C HIS A 119 20.31 -12.35 9.93
N GLY A 120 21.10 -11.39 9.44
CA GLY A 120 22.36 -11.66 8.74
C GLY A 120 22.21 -12.18 7.31
N LEU A 121 20.98 -12.42 6.82
CA LEU A 121 20.79 -12.69 5.40
C LEU A 121 20.94 -11.39 4.60
N PRO A 122 21.65 -11.41 3.46
CA PRO A 122 21.58 -10.30 2.53
C PRO A 122 20.12 -10.11 2.10
N ARG A 123 19.71 -8.86 1.87
CA ARG A 123 18.41 -8.60 1.23
C ARG A 123 18.42 -9.32 -0.12
N GLY A 124 17.47 -10.23 -0.31
CA GLY A 124 17.33 -11.00 -1.54
C GLY A 124 16.73 -10.16 -2.67
N ILE A 125 16.14 -10.83 -3.66
CA ILE A 125 15.34 -10.13 -4.66
C ILE A 125 14.14 -9.53 -3.94
N SER A 126 13.91 -8.23 -4.14
CA SER A 126 12.76 -7.56 -3.57
C SER A 126 11.47 -8.07 -4.23
N GLY A 127 10.61 -8.70 -3.43
CA GLY A 127 9.23 -9.01 -3.78
C GLY A 127 8.24 -7.92 -3.41
N LYS A 128 8.73 -6.72 -3.06
CA LYS A 128 7.88 -5.57 -2.78
C LYS A 128 7.19 -5.14 -4.07
N CYS A 129 5.88 -5.01 -4.02
CA CYS A 129 5.07 -4.70 -5.17
C CYS A 129 3.87 -3.81 -4.83
N ILE A 130 3.44 -3.06 -5.84
CA ILE A 130 2.14 -2.41 -5.86
C ILE A 130 1.03 -3.46 -5.93
N SER A 131 -0.07 -3.22 -5.22
CA SER A 131 -1.25 -4.09 -5.25
C SER A 131 -2.51 -3.31 -5.62
N SER A 132 -3.64 -4.01 -5.80
CA SER A 132 -4.93 -3.34 -6.05
C SER A 132 -5.30 -2.36 -4.94
N ARG A 133 -4.79 -2.57 -3.72
CA ARG A 133 -5.00 -1.71 -2.56
C ARG A 133 -4.46 -0.29 -2.74
N HIS A 134 -3.70 0.01 -3.80
CA HIS A 134 -3.23 1.36 -4.12
C HIS A 134 -4.00 1.98 -5.28
N PHE A 135 -4.60 1.16 -6.15
CA PHE A 135 -5.43 1.61 -7.26
C PHE A 135 -6.89 1.88 -6.85
N GLU A 136 -7.42 1.13 -5.87
CA GLU A 136 -8.78 1.33 -5.35
C GLU A 136 -8.95 2.71 -4.66
N PRO A 137 -8.00 3.18 -3.81
CA PRO A 137 -8.03 4.55 -3.29
C PRO A 137 -7.89 5.60 -4.39
N ILE A 138 -7.07 5.35 -5.41
CA ILE A 138 -6.93 6.23 -6.57
C ILE A 138 -8.27 6.38 -7.28
N GLY A 139 -9.00 5.29 -7.55
CA GLY A 139 -10.33 5.35 -8.20
C GLY A 139 -11.37 6.18 -7.43
N THR A 140 -11.25 6.23 -6.10
CA THR A 140 -12.10 7.07 -5.24
C THR A 140 -11.54 8.47 -5.00
N LYS A 141 -10.44 8.85 -5.67
CA LYS A 141 -9.68 10.10 -5.41
C LYS A 141 -9.31 10.27 -3.93
N THR A 142 -9.09 9.16 -3.22
CA THR A 142 -8.59 9.15 -1.85
C THR A 142 -7.07 9.31 -1.90
N CYS A 143 -6.54 10.34 -1.23
CA CYS A 143 -5.10 10.56 -1.19
C CYS A 143 -4.38 9.39 -0.50
N GLN A 144 -3.10 9.21 -0.78
CA GLN A 144 -2.29 8.17 -0.19
C GLN A 144 -1.07 8.79 0.49
N LEU A 145 -0.85 8.45 1.77
CA LEU A 145 0.37 8.72 2.53
C LEU A 145 1.12 7.41 2.62
N LEU A 146 2.17 7.25 1.83
CA LEU A 146 2.83 5.95 1.71
C LEU A 146 4.30 6.03 2.11
N LEU A 147 4.82 4.94 2.66
CA LEU A 147 6.26 4.76 2.74
C LEU A 147 6.88 4.83 1.34
N GLU A 148 8.01 5.51 1.22
CA GLU A 148 8.75 5.55 -0.04
C GLU A 148 9.09 4.14 -0.52
N GLY A 149 8.94 3.93 -1.82
CA GLY A 149 9.06 2.62 -2.45
C GLY A 149 9.10 2.72 -3.96
N ASN A 150 9.35 1.59 -4.62
CA ASN A 150 9.47 1.55 -6.07
C ASN A 150 8.09 1.53 -6.75
N TYR A 151 7.10 0.89 -6.12
CA TYR A 151 5.73 0.70 -6.62
C TYR A 151 5.69 0.16 -8.05
N ASN A 152 6.62 -0.76 -8.36
CA ASN A 152 6.87 -1.30 -9.71
C ASN A 152 7.10 -0.22 -10.79
N GLY A 153 7.60 0.96 -10.41
CA GLY A 153 7.80 2.12 -11.28
C GLY A 153 6.51 2.87 -11.64
N ILE A 154 5.37 2.53 -11.03
CA ILE A 154 4.06 3.09 -11.36
C ILE A 154 3.77 4.34 -10.53
N LEU A 155 3.76 4.21 -9.20
CA LEU A 155 3.49 5.34 -8.31
C LEU A 155 4.81 6.00 -7.91
N LYS A 156 4.94 7.29 -8.19
CA LYS A 156 6.13 8.07 -7.90
C LYS A 156 5.91 8.92 -6.65
N ALA A 157 6.92 8.95 -5.79
CA ALA A 157 6.92 9.74 -4.56
C ALA A 157 6.63 11.22 -4.86
N ASP A 158 5.73 11.82 -4.09
CA ASP A 158 5.31 13.24 -4.16
C ASP A 158 4.71 13.71 -5.51
N GLU A 159 4.59 12.81 -6.49
CA GLU A 159 3.78 12.97 -7.69
C GLU A 159 2.43 12.26 -7.55
N HIS A 160 2.42 11.01 -7.09
CA HIS A 160 1.22 10.15 -7.05
C HIS A 160 0.74 9.84 -5.62
N TYR A 161 1.55 10.16 -4.61
CA TYR A 161 1.24 10.00 -3.19
C TYR A 161 2.14 10.91 -2.36
N ILE A 162 1.74 11.23 -1.13
CA ILE A 162 2.58 11.96 -0.17
C ILE A 162 3.56 10.96 0.44
N ALA A 163 4.86 11.15 0.19
CA ALA A 163 5.88 10.19 0.60
C ALA A 163 6.34 10.38 2.05
N ILE A 164 6.47 9.25 2.76
CA ILE A 164 7.04 9.14 4.11
C ILE A 164 8.31 8.30 3.99
N ARG A 165 9.43 8.78 4.52
CA ARG A 165 10.70 8.06 4.54
C ARG A 165 10.60 6.80 5.39
N LYS A 166 11.35 5.77 5.06
CA LYS A 166 11.32 4.49 5.80
C LYS A 166 11.77 4.60 7.25
N ASP A 167 12.61 5.59 7.55
CA ASP A 167 13.05 5.92 8.91
C ASP A 167 12.04 6.83 9.66
N LEU A 168 10.92 7.18 9.02
CA LEU A 168 9.84 8.05 9.52
C LEU A 168 10.29 9.48 9.88
N THR A 169 11.50 9.89 9.50
CA THR A 169 12.06 11.19 9.94
C THR A 169 11.37 12.40 9.33
N ASN A 170 10.58 12.26 8.26
CA ASN A 170 9.75 13.33 7.69
C ASN A 170 8.25 13.19 8.00
N ILE A 171 7.85 12.33 8.93
CA ILE A 171 6.43 12.04 9.09
C ILE A 171 5.61 13.27 9.49
N ASP A 172 6.18 14.18 10.28
CA ASP A 172 5.53 15.44 10.64
C ASP A 172 5.38 16.38 9.43
N ASP A 173 6.41 16.48 8.58
CA ASP A 173 6.32 17.22 7.30
C ASP A 173 5.25 16.63 6.37
N ALA A 174 5.19 15.30 6.26
CA ALA A 174 4.18 14.62 5.47
C ALA A 174 2.76 14.91 5.98
N ILE A 175 2.58 15.03 7.30
CA ILE A 175 1.32 15.41 7.94
C ILE A 175 0.96 16.87 7.62
N GLU A 176 1.91 17.80 7.66
CA GLU A 176 1.64 19.19 7.29
C GLU A 176 1.26 19.32 5.81
N ARG A 177 1.96 18.62 4.91
CA ARG A 177 1.58 18.57 3.48
C ARG A 177 0.20 17.94 3.28
N PHE A 178 -0.15 16.92 4.07
CA PHE A 178 -1.47 16.30 4.04
C PHE A 178 -2.59 17.26 4.48
N ARG A 179 -2.33 18.13 5.47
CA ARG A 179 -3.31 19.10 5.98
C ARG A 179 -3.69 20.15 4.94
N ASP A 180 -2.78 20.51 4.04
CA ASP A 180 -3.11 21.34 2.88
C ASP A 180 -4.10 20.60 1.96
N ALA A 181 -5.36 21.02 2.03
CA ALA A 181 -6.44 20.44 1.21
C ALA A 181 -6.19 20.59 -0.29
N GLY A 182 -5.59 21.70 -0.73
CA GLY A 182 -5.25 21.93 -2.12
C GLY A 182 -4.14 20.97 -2.57
N HIS A 183 -3.10 20.79 -1.77
CA HIS A 183 -2.02 19.84 -2.06
C HIS A 183 -2.54 18.40 -2.13
N ARG A 184 -3.33 17.99 -1.13
CA ARG A 184 -3.95 16.67 -1.09
C ARG A 184 -4.80 16.38 -2.32
N THR A 185 -5.65 17.33 -2.74
CA THR A 185 -6.47 17.19 -3.94
C THR A 185 -5.61 17.07 -5.19
N ARG A 186 -4.60 17.95 -5.37
CA ARG A 186 -3.72 17.91 -6.55
C ARG A 186 -3.01 16.56 -6.72
N ILE A 187 -2.48 15.98 -5.63
CA ILE A 187 -1.83 14.66 -5.68
C ILE A 187 -2.82 13.55 -6.01
N ALA A 188 -3.99 13.55 -5.36
CA ALA A 188 -5.01 12.54 -5.60
C ALA A 188 -5.54 12.57 -7.05
N GLU A 189 -5.76 13.76 -7.61
CA GLU A 189 -6.17 13.92 -9.00
C GLU A 189 -5.08 13.53 -9.99
N ARG A 190 -3.82 13.94 -9.75
CA ARG A 190 -2.70 13.53 -10.60
C ARG A 190 -2.57 12.00 -10.65
N ALA A 191 -2.68 11.32 -9.51
CA ALA A 191 -2.63 9.87 -9.45
C ALA A 191 -3.81 9.23 -10.20
N TYR A 192 -5.01 9.80 -10.07
CA TYR A 192 -6.20 9.36 -10.79
C TYR A 192 -6.03 9.49 -12.31
N ASP A 193 -5.67 10.67 -12.79
CA ASP A 193 -5.52 10.96 -14.22
C ASP A 193 -4.47 10.05 -14.85
N PHE A 194 -3.31 9.90 -14.19
CA PHE A 194 -2.23 9.01 -14.65
C PHE A 194 -2.69 7.55 -14.75
N VAL A 195 -3.34 7.02 -13.70
CA VAL A 195 -3.78 5.62 -13.72
C VAL A 195 -4.88 5.39 -14.74
N MET A 196 -5.81 6.33 -14.91
CA MET A 196 -6.87 6.22 -15.91
C MET A 196 -6.30 6.29 -17.33
N ALA A 197 -5.27 7.10 -17.56
CA ALA A 197 -4.60 7.20 -18.85
C ALA A 197 -3.77 5.96 -19.21
N GLU A 198 -3.13 5.28 -18.25
CA GLU A 198 -2.09 4.28 -18.57
C GLU A 198 -2.30 2.88 -17.99
N HIS A 199 -3.10 2.77 -16.93
CA HIS A 199 -3.07 1.60 -16.04
C HIS A 199 -4.42 0.91 -15.84
N THR A 200 -5.41 1.26 -16.66
CA THR A 200 -6.65 0.49 -16.79
C THR A 200 -6.39 -0.91 -17.33
N TYR A 201 -7.35 -1.82 -17.11
CA TYR A 201 -7.25 -3.17 -17.66
C TYR A 201 -7.11 -3.16 -19.20
N ARG A 202 -7.85 -2.27 -19.88
CA ARG A 202 -7.79 -2.09 -21.33
C ARG A 202 -6.37 -1.73 -21.79
N HIS A 203 -5.78 -0.69 -21.21
CA HIS A 203 -4.42 -0.26 -21.56
C HIS A 203 -3.38 -1.35 -21.30
N ARG A 204 -3.51 -2.10 -20.20
CA ARG A 204 -2.61 -3.22 -19.89
C ARG A 204 -2.74 -4.37 -20.89
N VAL A 205 -3.96 -4.74 -21.29
CA VAL A 205 -4.20 -5.76 -22.31
C VAL A 205 -3.66 -5.31 -23.67
N GLU A 206 -3.94 -4.07 -24.08
CA GLU A 206 -3.41 -3.51 -25.34
C GLU A 206 -1.88 -3.47 -25.37
N LYS A 207 -1.24 -3.11 -24.26
CA LYS A 207 0.24 -3.14 -24.14
C LYS A 207 0.78 -4.56 -24.26
N LEU A 208 0.14 -5.54 -23.60
CA LEU A 208 0.52 -6.94 -23.70
C LEU A 208 0.37 -7.45 -25.14
N LEU A 209 -0.78 -7.21 -25.76
CA LEU A 209 -1.05 -7.61 -27.15
C LEU A 209 -0.03 -7.00 -28.11
N ARG A 210 0.29 -5.71 -27.97
CA ARG A 210 1.34 -5.06 -28.79
C ARG A 210 2.70 -5.71 -28.60
N THR A 211 3.08 -6.04 -27.37
CA THR A 211 4.40 -6.64 -27.07
C THR A 211 4.51 -8.04 -27.66
N VAL A 212 3.49 -8.88 -27.49
CA VAL A 212 3.50 -10.26 -28.00
C VAL A 212 3.41 -10.29 -29.52
N THR A 213 2.58 -9.45 -30.13
CA THR A 213 2.43 -9.43 -31.61
C THR A 213 3.62 -8.78 -32.32
N ALA A 214 4.31 -7.81 -31.71
CA ALA A 214 5.57 -7.27 -32.24
C ALA A 214 6.69 -8.33 -32.24
N THR A 215 6.70 -9.22 -31.24
CA THR A 215 7.72 -10.27 -31.11
C THR A 215 7.52 -11.42 -32.10
N VAL A 216 6.30 -11.64 -32.60
CA VAL A 216 5.98 -12.67 -33.62
C VAL A 216 6.35 -12.21 -35.04
N ARG A 217 6.62 -10.91 -35.24
CA ARG A 217 6.97 -10.32 -36.54
C ARG A 217 8.47 -10.02 -36.70
N ALA A 218 9.29 -10.38 -35.71
CA ALA A 218 10.75 -10.29 -35.76
C ALA A 218 11.34 -11.70 -35.87
#